data_AF-A0AAV6G3P1-F1
#
_entry.id   AF-A0AAV6G3P1-F1
#
_cell.length_a   1.000
_cell.length_b   1.000
_cell.length_c   1.000
_cell.angle_alpha   90.00
_cell.angle_beta   90.00
_cell.angle_gamma   90.00
#
_symmetry.space_group_name_H-M   'P 1'
#
loop_
_entity.id
_entity.type
_entity.pdbx_description
1 polymer ?
#
loop_
_entity_poly.entity_id
_entity_poly.type
_entity_poly.pdbx_seq_one_letter_code
_entity_poly.pdbx_strand_id
1 'polypeptide(L)'
;MAERQGLRAESCHFTLQGAPFRILGGSIHYFRVPRAYWRDRLLKMRACGINTLSTYVPWNLHEPEKGLFNFKDHLDLEAFICLAEELGLWVILRPGPYICAEWDLGGLPSWLLRDKDMKLRTTYSGFISAVNSYFDKLMRRVARLQFSNGGPIIAVQVENEYGSYFKDDSYMKYIKEALMSRGITELLLTSDNREGLRCGGVDGGPIIASLTSALYIIT
;
A
#
# COMPACT_ATOMS: atom_id res chain seq x y z
N MET A 1 -22.23 3.06 20.86
CA MET A 1 -21.13 3.82 20.24
C MET A 1 -21.39 3.86 18.75
N ALA A 2 -21.35 5.03 18.11
CA ALA A 2 -21.57 5.11 16.67
C ALA A 2 -20.46 4.34 15.93
N GLU A 3 -20.84 3.52 14.97
CA GLU A 3 -19.93 2.75 14.12
C GLU A 3 -19.00 3.73 13.37
N ARG A 4 -17.67 3.57 13.53
CA ARG A 4 -16.70 4.40 12.82
C ARG A 4 -16.73 4.04 11.34
N GLN A 5 -17.29 4.92 10.51
CA GLN A 5 -17.29 4.72 9.06
C GLN A 5 -15.93 5.14 8.50
N GLY A 6 -15.19 4.17 7.93
CA GLY A 6 -13.92 4.42 7.23
C GLY A 6 -14.09 5.23 5.95
N LEU A 7 -13.01 5.35 5.18
CA LEU A 7 -13.05 6.05 3.90
C LEU A 7 -13.95 5.30 2.91
N ARG A 8 -14.87 5.99 2.25
CA ARG A 8 -15.72 5.43 1.19
C ARG A 8 -15.60 6.26 -0.08
N ALA A 9 -15.60 5.58 -1.21
CA ALA A 9 -15.67 6.22 -2.52
C ALA A 9 -17.13 6.29 -2.96
N GLU A 10 -17.67 7.51 -3.03
CA GLU A 10 -18.95 7.79 -3.66
C GLU A 10 -18.75 8.15 -5.13
N SER A 11 -19.83 8.33 -5.88
CA SER A 11 -19.78 8.58 -7.34
C SER A 11 -18.92 9.76 -7.78
N CYS A 12 -18.74 10.78 -6.94
CA CYS A 12 -17.98 12.00 -7.28
C CYS A 12 -17.10 12.56 -6.15
N HIS A 13 -17.07 11.94 -4.97
CA HIS A 13 -16.29 12.40 -3.83
C HIS A 13 -15.98 11.25 -2.87
N PHE A 14 -15.06 11.48 -1.92
CA PHE A 14 -14.85 10.57 -0.81
C PHE A 14 -15.60 11.03 0.42
N THR A 15 -16.00 10.10 1.27
CA THR A 15 -16.47 10.39 2.63
C THR A 15 -15.57 9.70 3.64
N LEU A 16 -15.32 10.33 4.78
CA LEU A 16 -14.62 9.75 5.93
C LEU A 16 -15.44 10.10 7.18
N GLN A 17 -15.75 9.11 8.02
CA GLN A 17 -16.67 9.27 9.15
C GLN A 17 -18.05 9.84 8.75
N GLY A 18 -18.51 9.54 7.53
CA GLY A 18 -19.78 10.02 6.99
C GLY A 18 -19.78 11.48 6.52
N ALA A 19 -18.66 12.20 6.64
CA ALA A 19 -18.53 13.57 6.15
C ALA A 19 -17.75 13.62 4.83
N PRO A 20 -18.07 14.54 3.90
CA PRO A 20 -17.28 14.75 2.69
C PRO A 20 -15.81 15.00 3.03
N PHE A 21 -14.92 14.25 2.37
CA PHE A 21 -13.49 14.27 2.61
C PHE A 21 -12.74 14.43 1.29
N ARG A 22 -11.80 15.37 1.25
CA ARG A 22 -10.90 15.56 0.10
C ARG A 22 -9.50 15.09 0.49
N ILE A 23 -9.02 14.07 -0.22
CA ILE A 23 -7.66 13.57 -0.06
C ILE A 23 -6.71 14.58 -0.70
N LEU A 24 -5.86 15.20 0.11
CA LEU A 24 -4.69 15.95 -0.33
C LEU A 24 -3.48 15.08 0.00
N GLY A 25 -3.05 14.30 -0.99
CA GLY A 25 -2.04 13.27 -0.84
C GLY A 25 -0.61 13.81 -1.03
N GLY A 26 0.34 13.26 -0.28
CA GLY A 26 1.77 13.44 -0.52
C GLY A 26 2.53 12.16 -0.25
N SER A 27 3.55 11.87 -1.07
CA SER A 27 4.30 10.61 -0.95
C SER A 27 5.63 10.82 -0.26
N ILE A 28 5.89 10.07 0.81
CA ILE A 28 7.22 9.97 1.44
C ILE A 28 7.54 8.51 1.66
N HIS A 29 8.71 8.09 1.21
CA HIS A 29 9.21 6.72 1.40
C HIS A 29 10.14 6.70 2.61
N TYR A 30 9.70 6.12 3.73
CA TYR A 30 10.52 6.06 4.96
C TYR A 30 11.89 5.41 4.74
N PHE A 31 11.96 4.41 3.85
CA PHE A 31 13.20 3.73 3.50
C PHE A 31 14.21 4.61 2.72
N ARG A 32 13.79 5.79 2.22
CA ARG A 32 14.66 6.77 1.56
C ARG A 32 15.09 7.93 2.46
N VAL A 33 14.50 8.06 3.64
CA VAL A 33 14.74 9.18 4.56
C VAL A 33 15.27 8.62 5.87
N PRO A 34 16.47 9.01 6.35
CA PRO A 34 16.96 8.54 7.64
C PRO A 34 15.92 8.76 8.76
N ARG A 35 15.74 7.76 9.64
CA ARG A 35 14.74 7.79 10.72
C ARG A 35 14.71 9.09 11.53
N ALA A 36 15.89 9.64 11.83
CA ALA A 36 16.02 10.90 12.57
C ALA A 36 15.30 12.09 11.90
N TYR A 37 15.06 12.04 10.59
CA TYR A 37 14.41 13.10 9.83
C TYR A 37 12.94 12.82 9.48
N TRP A 38 12.38 11.65 9.80
CA TRP A 38 10.97 11.34 9.47
C TRP A 38 10.02 12.42 9.98
N ARG A 39 10.17 12.83 11.25
CA ARG A 39 9.32 13.85 11.86
C ARG A 39 9.42 15.19 11.14
N ASP A 40 10.64 15.63 10.81
CA ASP A 40 10.85 16.88 10.07
C ASP A 40 10.17 16.84 8.70
N ARG A 41 10.31 15.74 7.94
CA ARG A 41 9.70 15.64 6.61
C ARG A 41 8.16 15.61 6.68
N LEU A 42 7.59 14.88 7.64
CA LEU A 42 6.13 14.82 7.83
C LEU A 42 5.56 16.15 8.34
N LEU A 43 6.29 16.90 9.18
CA LEU A 43 5.90 18.25 9.59
C LEU A 43 5.85 19.21 8.40
N LYS A 44 6.84 19.15 7.51
CA LYS A 44 6.86 19.96 6.28
C LYS A 44 5.72 19.60 5.35
N MET A 45 5.44 18.31 5.17
CA MET A 45 4.29 17.82 4.41
C MET A 45 2.98 18.42 4.95
N ARG A 46 2.76 18.33 6.27
CA ARG A 46 1.59 18.91 6.93
C ARG A 46 1.52 20.43 6.74
N ALA A 47 2.64 21.13 6.85
CA ALA A 47 2.72 22.58 6.66
C ALA A 47 2.36 23.03 5.23
N CYS A 48 2.59 22.17 4.22
CA CYS A 48 2.13 22.39 2.85
C CYS A 48 0.61 22.19 2.66
N GLY A 49 -0.14 21.84 3.71
CA GLY A 49 -1.58 21.58 3.64
C GLY A 49 -1.94 20.16 3.20
N ILE A 50 -0.97 19.25 3.09
CA ILE A 50 -1.21 17.83 2.81
C ILE A 50 -1.82 17.20 4.07
N ASN A 51 -2.89 16.43 3.88
CA ASN A 51 -3.63 15.78 4.97
C ASN A 51 -3.45 14.25 4.99
N THR A 52 -2.91 13.67 3.92
CA THR A 52 -2.80 12.22 3.76
C THR A 52 -1.41 11.85 3.24
N LEU A 53 -0.68 11.08 4.03
CA LEU A 53 0.57 10.44 3.65
C LEU A 53 0.31 9.20 2.79
N SER A 54 1.05 9.06 1.70
CA SER A 54 1.14 7.83 0.91
C SER A 54 2.55 7.26 1.04
N THR A 55 2.67 5.96 1.33
CA THR A 55 3.97 5.29 1.39
C THR A 55 3.92 3.87 0.85
N TYR A 56 4.96 3.50 0.12
CA TYR A 56 5.22 2.11 -0.27
C TYR A 56 5.89 1.31 0.84
N VAL A 57 5.81 -0.03 0.73
CA VAL A 57 6.54 -0.98 1.56
C VAL A 57 7.47 -1.81 0.66
N PRO A 58 8.80 -1.64 0.73
CA PRO A 58 9.75 -2.36 -0.11
C PRO A 58 9.99 -3.76 0.47
N TRP A 59 9.38 -4.77 -0.14
CA TRP A 59 9.50 -6.17 0.31
C TRP A 59 10.96 -6.62 0.42
N ASN A 60 11.79 -6.30 -0.57
CA ASN A 60 13.21 -6.65 -0.59
C ASN A 60 14.02 -6.15 0.62
N LEU A 61 13.68 -5.00 1.20
CA LEU A 61 14.35 -4.52 2.41
C LEU A 61 13.83 -5.22 3.66
N HIS A 62 12.53 -5.55 3.69
CA HIS A 62 11.94 -6.26 4.81
C HIS A 62 12.28 -7.74 4.82
N GLU A 63 12.60 -8.35 3.68
CA GLU A 63 13.00 -9.75 3.55
C GLU A 63 14.20 -9.88 2.59
N PRO A 64 15.39 -9.39 2.98
CA PRO A 64 16.58 -9.41 2.13
C PRO A 64 17.03 -10.84 1.83
N GLU A 65 16.75 -11.78 2.72
CA GLU A 65 16.90 -13.21 2.52
C GLU A 65 15.58 -13.91 2.85
N LYS A 66 15.27 -14.97 2.10
CA LYS A 66 14.02 -15.72 2.26
C LYS A 66 13.85 -16.21 3.70
N GLY A 67 12.78 -15.78 4.35
CA GLY A 67 12.42 -16.09 5.73
C GLY A 67 13.02 -15.16 6.80
N LEU A 68 13.97 -14.28 6.45
CA LEU A 68 14.61 -13.36 7.39
C LEU A 68 13.98 -11.97 7.30
N PHE A 69 13.07 -11.68 8.22
CA PHE A 69 12.31 -10.44 8.21
C PHE A 69 12.91 -9.34 9.12
N ASN A 70 13.06 -8.12 8.60
CA ASN A 70 13.48 -6.95 9.35
C ASN A 70 12.40 -5.84 9.35
N PHE A 71 11.99 -5.41 10.54
CA PHE A 71 11.06 -4.30 10.78
C PHE A 71 11.54 -3.38 11.90
N LYS A 72 12.87 -3.26 12.05
CA LYS A 72 13.51 -2.46 13.11
C LYS A 72 14.19 -1.24 12.51
N ASP A 73 14.53 -0.31 13.39
CA ASP A 73 15.34 0.87 13.08
C ASP A 73 14.77 1.66 11.88
N HIS A 74 15.52 1.74 10.78
CA HIS A 74 15.11 2.44 9.56
C HIS A 74 13.99 1.74 8.78
N LEU A 75 13.68 0.49 9.09
CA LEU A 75 12.59 -0.29 8.48
C LEU A 75 11.40 -0.50 9.42
N ASP A 76 11.33 0.27 10.50
CA ASP A 76 10.21 0.25 11.42
C ASP A 76 9.01 1.01 10.86
N LEU A 77 8.27 0.32 9.99
CA LEU A 77 7.08 0.83 9.34
C LEU A 77 6.00 1.25 10.35
N GLU A 78 5.86 0.51 11.46
CA GLU A 78 4.86 0.81 12.47
C GLU A 78 5.14 2.17 13.11
N ALA A 79 6.38 2.41 13.54
CA ALA A 79 6.75 3.70 14.11
C ALA A 79 6.57 4.85 13.11
N PHE A 80 6.82 4.62 11.82
CA PHE A 80 6.59 5.64 10.79
C PHE A 80 5.10 5.98 10.63
N ILE A 81 4.23 4.96 10.65
CA ILE A 81 2.77 5.14 10.55
C ILE A 81 2.22 5.81 11.83
N CYS A 82 2.66 5.36 13.02
CA CYS A 82 2.27 6.00 14.28
C CYS A 82 2.73 7.47 14.34
N LEU A 83 3.90 7.78 13.79
CA LEU A 83 4.36 9.17 13.70
C LEU A 83 3.47 10.02 12.77
N ALA A 84 2.94 9.45 11.68
CA ALA A 84 1.97 10.14 10.84
C ALA A 84 0.67 10.43 11.62
N GLU A 85 0.19 9.48 12.43
CA GLU A 85 -0.95 9.67 13.32
C GLU A 85 -0.72 10.77 14.36
N GLU A 86 0.43 10.76 15.05
CA GLU A 86 0.82 11.83 15.99
C GLU A 86 0.79 13.22 15.34
N LEU A 87 1.16 13.28 14.06
CA LEU A 87 1.16 14.49 13.26
C LEU A 87 -0.16 14.72 12.53
N GLY A 88 -1.23 14.01 12.90
CA GLY A 88 -2.58 14.17 12.36
C GLY A 88 -2.67 14.03 10.84
N LEU A 89 -1.85 13.16 10.27
CA LEU A 89 -1.91 12.75 8.86
C LEU A 89 -2.63 11.41 8.76
N TRP A 90 -3.54 11.30 7.80
CA TRP A 90 -4.07 9.99 7.39
C TRP A 90 -3.04 9.23 6.56
N VAL A 91 -3.22 7.92 6.41
CA VAL A 91 -2.29 7.08 5.66
C VAL A 91 -3.01 6.27 4.58
N ILE A 92 -2.47 6.33 3.36
CA ILE A 92 -2.73 5.36 2.29
C ILE A 92 -1.51 4.44 2.21
N LEU A 93 -1.70 3.18 2.60
CA LEU A 93 -0.62 2.20 2.60
C LEU A 93 -0.53 1.50 1.24
N ARG A 94 0.66 1.39 0.67
CA ARG A 94 0.90 0.72 -0.61
C ARG A 94 1.83 -0.49 -0.40
N PRO A 95 1.31 -1.62 0.11
CA PRO A 95 2.12 -2.74 0.61
C PRO A 95 2.85 -3.56 -0.46
N GLY A 96 2.53 -3.36 -1.75
CA GLY A 96 3.09 -4.15 -2.85
C GLY A 96 2.22 -5.36 -3.21
N PRO A 97 2.82 -6.51 -3.59
CA PRO A 97 4.21 -6.92 -3.37
C PRO A 97 5.23 -6.25 -4.30
N TYR A 98 4.80 -5.79 -5.48
CA TYR A 98 5.59 -4.95 -6.38
C TYR A 98 5.19 -3.48 -6.21
N ILE A 99 6.16 -2.58 -6.13
CA ILE A 99 5.94 -1.14 -5.89
C ILE A 99 6.51 -0.24 -6.99
N CYS A 100 7.25 -0.79 -7.95
CA CYS A 100 8.06 -0.01 -8.89
C CYS A 100 8.96 0.99 -8.16
N ALA A 101 8.55 2.26 -8.14
CA ALA A 101 9.12 3.36 -7.37
C ALA A 101 10.58 3.65 -7.67
N GLU A 102 11.10 3.30 -8.86
CA GLU A 102 12.54 3.41 -9.20
C GLU A 102 13.42 2.77 -8.11
N TRP A 103 12.95 1.63 -7.58
CA TRP A 103 13.62 0.86 -6.54
C TRP A 103 14.11 -0.46 -7.09
N ASP A 104 15.16 -1.02 -6.47
CA ASP A 104 15.77 -2.27 -6.91
C ASP A 104 14.71 -3.39 -7.06
N LEU A 105 14.69 -4.00 -8.25
CA LEU A 105 13.71 -4.99 -8.72
C LEU A 105 12.24 -4.62 -8.40
N GLY A 106 11.92 -3.32 -8.37
CA GLY A 106 10.59 -2.79 -8.02
C GLY A 106 10.12 -3.18 -6.62
N GLY A 107 11.05 -3.36 -5.68
CA GLY A 107 10.78 -3.80 -4.31
C GLY A 107 10.68 -5.32 -4.14
N LEU A 108 10.78 -6.11 -5.21
CA LEU A 108 10.77 -7.57 -5.10
C LEU A 108 12.15 -8.08 -4.64
N PRO A 109 12.23 -9.05 -3.71
CA PRO A 109 13.51 -9.60 -3.30
C PRO A 109 14.21 -10.38 -4.43
N SER A 110 15.51 -10.16 -4.61
CA SER A 110 16.31 -10.80 -5.66
C SER A 110 16.38 -12.32 -5.51
N TRP A 111 16.21 -12.87 -4.31
CA TRP A 111 16.21 -14.31 -4.08
C TRP A 111 15.04 -15.04 -4.76
N LEU A 112 13.99 -14.34 -5.19
CA LEU A 112 12.94 -14.89 -6.05
C LEU A 112 13.51 -15.41 -7.36
N LEU A 113 14.55 -14.75 -7.89
CA LEU A 113 15.19 -15.10 -9.16
C LEU A 113 16.07 -16.35 -9.09
N ARG A 114 16.24 -16.96 -7.91
CA ARG A 114 16.93 -18.26 -7.76
C ARG A 114 16.11 -19.41 -8.34
N ASP A 115 14.79 -19.24 -8.39
CA ASP A 115 13.89 -20.15 -9.08
C ASP A 115 13.93 -19.85 -10.59
N LYS A 116 14.38 -20.84 -11.39
CA LYS A 116 14.55 -20.70 -12.84
C LYS A 116 13.23 -20.58 -13.59
N ASP A 117 12.14 -21.06 -13.00
CA ASP A 117 10.80 -21.03 -13.58
C ASP A 117 9.97 -19.85 -13.07
N MET A 118 10.58 -18.93 -12.33
CA MET A 118 9.91 -17.81 -11.67
C MET A 118 9.14 -16.93 -12.65
N LYS A 119 7.84 -16.74 -12.38
CA LYS A 119 6.97 -15.80 -13.10
C LYS A 119 6.48 -14.73 -12.13
N LEU A 120 7.25 -13.65 -12.04
CA LEU A 120 6.94 -12.52 -11.18
C LEU A 120 5.60 -11.87 -11.58
N ARG A 121 4.86 -11.40 -10.56
CA ARG A 121 3.56 -10.71 -10.72
C ARG A 121 2.54 -11.54 -11.49
N THR A 122 2.44 -12.84 -11.16
CA THR A 122 1.43 -13.76 -11.69
C THR A 122 0.95 -14.71 -10.57
N THR A 123 -0.01 -15.58 -10.85
CA THR A 123 -0.48 -16.63 -9.93
C THR A 123 0.43 -17.86 -9.88
N TYR A 124 1.65 -17.79 -10.43
CA TYR A 124 2.64 -18.86 -10.32
C TYR A 124 2.87 -19.24 -8.85
N SER A 125 2.76 -20.54 -8.56
CA SER A 125 2.74 -21.08 -7.18
C SER A 125 3.95 -20.65 -6.34
N GLY A 126 5.14 -20.64 -6.93
CA GLY A 126 6.37 -20.19 -6.26
C GLY A 126 6.32 -18.71 -5.88
N PHE A 127 5.77 -17.85 -6.75
CA PHE A 127 5.63 -16.42 -6.49
C PHE A 127 4.56 -16.16 -5.42
N ILE A 128 3.35 -16.71 -5.57
CA ILE A 128 2.28 -16.46 -4.60
C ILE A 128 2.58 -17.05 -3.22
N SER A 129 3.32 -18.16 -3.14
CA SER A 129 3.80 -18.70 -1.86
C SER A 129 4.71 -17.71 -1.13
N ALA A 130 5.64 -17.08 -1.86
CA ALA A 130 6.51 -16.04 -1.32
C ALA A 130 5.72 -14.79 -0.91
N VAL A 131 4.79 -14.32 -1.75
CA VAL A 131 3.91 -13.18 -1.44
C VAL A 131 3.09 -13.44 -0.19
N ASN A 132 2.54 -14.66 -0.02
CA ASN A 132 1.81 -15.03 1.19
C ASN A 132 2.68 -14.93 2.44
N SER A 133 3.91 -15.45 2.40
CA SER A 133 4.83 -15.38 3.55
C SER A 133 5.13 -13.93 3.93
N TYR A 134 5.37 -13.08 2.93
CA TYR A 134 5.57 -11.65 3.13
C TYR A 134 4.35 -10.96 3.74
N PHE A 135 3.17 -11.16 3.15
CA PHE A 135 1.93 -10.55 3.64
C PHE A 135 1.54 -11.08 5.02
N ASP A 136 1.79 -12.35 5.35
CA ASP A 136 1.57 -12.88 6.70
C ASP A 136 2.37 -12.12 7.76
N LYS A 137 3.60 -11.69 7.43
CA LYS A 137 4.45 -10.92 8.35
C LYS A 137 4.07 -9.45 8.37
N LEU A 138 3.83 -8.85 7.21
CA LEU A 138 3.49 -7.43 7.10
C LEU A 138 2.11 -7.13 7.70
N MET A 139 1.08 -7.88 7.33
CA MET A 139 -0.31 -7.59 7.72
C MET A 139 -0.52 -7.73 9.23
N ARG A 140 0.16 -8.66 9.91
CA ARG A 140 0.13 -8.75 11.40
C ARG A 140 0.57 -7.45 12.10
N ARG A 141 1.40 -6.65 11.44
CA ARG A 141 1.89 -5.37 11.97
C ARG A 141 0.96 -4.22 11.63
N VAL A 142 0.53 -4.12 10.37
CA VAL A 142 -0.23 -2.96 9.89
C VAL A 142 -1.74 -3.08 10.07
N ALA A 143 -2.31 -4.29 10.19
CA ALA A 143 -3.76 -4.46 10.30
C ALA A 143 -4.36 -3.76 11.52
N ARG A 144 -3.61 -3.69 12.65
CA ARG A 144 -4.04 -2.95 13.85
C ARG A 144 -3.98 -1.43 13.72
N LEU A 145 -3.30 -0.91 12.69
CA LEU A 145 -3.16 0.53 12.42
C LEU A 145 -4.24 1.03 11.44
N GLN A 146 -5.17 0.16 11.05
CA GLN A 146 -6.34 0.51 10.26
C GLN A 146 -7.29 1.44 11.03
N PHE A 147 -7.96 2.32 10.30
CA PHE A 147 -8.92 3.27 10.85
C PHE A 147 -10.08 2.60 11.59
N SER A 148 -10.57 1.48 11.07
CA SER A 148 -11.53 0.57 11.71
C SER A 148 -11.07 0.08 13.09
N ASN A 149 -9.76 -0.06 13.30
CA ASN A 149 -9.11 -0.39 14.57
C ASN A 149 -8.62 0.84 15.35
N GLY A 150 -8.90 2.04 14.84
CA GLY A 150 -8.58 3.32 15.46
C GLY A 150 -7.24 3.93 15.10
N GLY A 151 -6.52 3.38 14.11
CA GLY A 151 -5.28 3.97 13.60
C GLY A 151 -5.48 4.90 12.39
N PRO A 152 -4.39 5.36 11.74
CA PRO A 152 -4.45 6.37 10.69
C PRO A 152 -4.65 5.82 9.28
N ILE A 153 -4.58 4.49 9.06
CA ILE A 153 -4.66 3.91 7.71
C ILE A 153 -6.12 3.92 7.24
N ILE A 154 -6.41 4.71 6.22
CA ILE A 154 -7.76 4.90 5.67
C ILE A 154 -7.98 4.19 4.33
N ALA A 155 -6.91 3.78 3.65
CA ALA A 155 -6.98 2.99 2.43
C ALA A 155 -5.71 2.17 2.21
N VAL A 156 -5.82 1.10 1.43
CA VAL A 156 -4.71 0.21 1.08
C VAL A 156 -4.70 -0.05 -0.43
N GLN A 157 -3.55 0.14 -1.08
CA GLN A 157 -3.42 -0.16 -2.50
C GLN A 157 -3.17 -1.65 -2.76
N VAL A 158 -3.90 -2.22 -3.72
CA VAL A 158 -3.72 -3.55 -4.27
C VAL A 158 -2.77 -3.47 -5.45
N GLU A 159 -1.56 -4.03 -5.31
CA GLU A 159 -0.54 -4.03 -6.37
C GLU A 159 -0.15 -2.60 -6.83
N ASN A 160 0.54 -2.47 -7.95
CA ASN A 160 0.94 -1.20 -8.54
C ASN A 160 1.03 -1.27 -10.07
N GLU A 161 0.17 -0.53 -10.77
CA GLU A 161 0.20 -0.34 -12.22
C GLU A 161 0.24 -1.68 -12.97
N TYR A 162 -0.61 -2.61 -12.56
CA TYR A 162 -0.63 -3.96 -13.14
C TYR A 162 -1.12 -3.96 -14.59
N GLY A 163 -1.94 -3.01 -15.00
CA GLY A 163 -2.41 -2.87 -16.37
C GLY A 163 -1.28 -2.64 -17.38
N SER A 164 -0.12 -2.12 -16.95
CA SER A 164 1.08 -2.01 -17.79
C SER A 164 1.87 -3.31 -17.93
N TYR A 165 1.57 -4.32 -17.11
CA TYR A 165 2.22 -5.65 -17.15
C TYR A 165 1.28 -6.73 -17.70
N PHE A 166 0.08 -6.81 -17.13
CA PHE A 166 -1.10 -7.59 -17.56
C PHE A 166 -0.77 -8.93 -18.23
N LYS A 167 -0.23 -9.88 -17.44
CA LYS A 167 0.12 -11.22 -17.93
C LYS A 167 -0.76 -12.34 -17.39
N ASP A 168 -1.59 -12.03 -16.39
CA ASP A 168 -2.41 -13.00 -15.66
C ASP A 168 -3.62 -12.28 -15.07
N ASP A 169 -4.80 -12.64 -15.56
CA ASP A 169 -6.08 -12.02 -15.19
C ASP A 169 -6.52 -12.39 -13.76
N SER A 170 -6.02 -13.50 -13.22
CA SER A 170 -6.38 -13.99 -11.89
C SER A 170 -5.53 -13.36 -10.79
N TYR A 171 -4.38 -12.79 -11.14
CA TYR A 171 -3.39 -12.31 -10.18
C TYR A 171 -3.90 -11.14 -9.32
N MET A 172 -4.55 -10.14 -9.92
CA MET A 172 -5.01 -8.98 -9.15
C MET A 172 -6.13 -9.35 -8.16
N LYS A 173 -7.04 -10.25 -8.56
CA LYS A 173 -8.05 -10.83 -7.66
C LYS A 173 -7.39 -11.58 -6.51
N TYR A 174 -6.35 -12.35 -6.80
CA TYR A 174 -5.57 -13.06 -5.79
C TYR A 174 -4.95 -12.11 -4.75
N ILE A 175 -4.28 -11.03 -5.18
CA ILE A 175 -3.67 -10.06 -4.26
C ILE A 175 -4.73 -9.37 -3.40
N LYS A 176 -5.88 -9.01 -3.97
CA LYS A 176 -7.02 -8.47 -3.22
C LYS A 176 -7.45 -9.44 -2.10
N GLU A 177 -7.74 -10.69 -2.46
CA GLU A 177 -8.17 -11.72 -1.51
C GLU A 177 -7.09 -12.00 -0.45
N ALA A 178 -5.81 -11.96 -0.83
CA ALA A 178 -4.69 -12.13 0.07
C ALA A 178 -4.61 -11.01 1.13
N LEU A 179 -4.92 -9.75 0.77
CA LEU A 179 -4.99 -8.64 1.73
C LEU A 179 -6.21 -8.77 2.63
N MET A 180 -7.39 -9.02 2.05
CA MET A 180 -8.65 -9.11 2.80
C MET A 180 -8.65 -10.27 3.80
N SER A 181 -8.20 -11.45 3.39
CA SER A 181 -8.10 -12.64 4.26
C SER A 181 -7.13 -12.45 5.43
N ARG A 182 -6.24 -11.45 5.36
CA ARG A 182 -5.29 -11.08 6.41
C ARG A 182 -5.74 -9.89 7.26
N GLY A 183 -7.03 -9.54 7.16
CA GLY A 183 -7.68 -8.57 8.02
C GLY A 183 -7.68 -7.14 7.49
N ILE A 184 -7.34 -6.91 6.22
CA ILE A 184 -7.53 -5.58 5.61
C ILE A 184 -9.02 -5.37 5.29
N THR A 185 -9.61 -4.35 5.91
CA THR A 185 -11.03 -4.00 5.82
C THR A 185 -11.27 -2.59 5.30
N GLU A 186 -10.23 -1.76 5.22
CA GLU A 186 -10.32 -0.40 4.66
C GLU A 186 -10.56 -0.41 3.14
N LEU A 187 -10.84 0.77 2.58
CA LEU A 187 -10.98 0.97 1.14
C LEU A 187 -9.74 0.44 0.41
N LEU A 188 -9.95 -0.46 -0.55
CA LEU A 188 -8.91 -0.95 -1.43
C LEU A 188 -8.82 -0.05 -2.66
N LEU A 189 -7.60 0.27 -3.07
CA LEU A 189 -7.33 1.10 -4.23
C LEU A 189 -6.54 0.32 -5.27
N THR A 190 -6.78 0.57 -6.55
CA THR A 190 -5.82 0.24 -7.61
C THR A 190 -5.35 1.52 -8.27
N SER A 191 -4.15 1.50 -8.85
CA SER A 191 -3.64 2.64 -9.60
C SER A 191 -3.02 2.17 -10.89
N ASP A 192 -3.51 2.73 -12.00
CA ASP A 192 -3.05 2.46 -13.36
C ASP A 192 -3.15 3.73 -14.20
N ASN A 193 -2.42 3.76 -15.33
CA ASN A 193 -2.63 4.78 -16.34
C ASN A 193 -4.00 4.60 -17.03
N ARG A 194 -4.43 5.61 -17.81
CA ARG A 194 -5.77 5.65 -18.42
C ARG A 194 -6.10 4.41 -19.28
N GLU A 195 -5.10 3.83 -19.93
CA GLU A 195 -5.26 2.62 -20.75
C GLU A 195 -5.23 1.35 -19.91
N GLY A 196 -4.35 1.30 -18.92
CA GLY A 196 -4.16 0.18 -17.99
C GLY A 196 -5.35 -0.05 -17.07
N LEU A 197 -6.16 0.96 -16.78
CA LEU A 197 -7.41 0.81 -16.02
C LEU A 197 -8.40 -0.17 -16.67
N ARG A 198 -8.32 -0.39 -17.99
CA ARG A 198 -9.18 -1.37 -18.70
C ARG A 198 -8.82 -2.82 -18.40
N CYS A 199 -7.59 -3.07 -17.93
CA CYS A 199 -7.02 -4.42 -17.79
C CYS A 199 -6.50 -4.71 -16.38
N GLY A 200 -6.02 -3.70 -15.64
CA GLY A 200 -5.44 -3.83 -14.30
C GLY A 200 -6.43 -3.64 -13.15
N GLY A 201 -7.65 -3.18 -13.43
CA GLY A 201 -8.70 -3.03 -12.42
C GLY A 201 -9.15 -4.39 -11.87
N VAL A 202 -9.48 -4.44 -10.58
CA VAL A 202 -10.18 -5.59 -10.00
C VAL A 202 -11.65 -5.25 -9.88
N ASP A 203 -12.49 -5.92 -10.67
CA ASP A 203 -13.93 -5.88 -10.47
C ASP A 203 -14.29 -6.53 -9.13
N GLY A 204 -14.96 -5.79 -8.25
CA GLY A 204 -15.54 -6.39 -7.06
C GLY A 204 -15.93 -5.40 -5.97
N GLY A 205 -17.14 -4.89 -6.11
CA GLY A 205 -17.94 -4.37 -4.99
C GLY A 205 -17.54 -3.00 -4.46
N PRO A 206 -18.29 -2.49 -3.46
CA PRO A 206 -18.24 -1.10 -2.97
C PRO A 206 -16.93 -0.69 -2.26
N ILE A 207 -15.88 -1.51 -2.33
CA ILE A 207 -14.63 -1.38 -1.55
C ILE A 207 -13.43 -1.13 -2.48
N ILE A 208 -13.62 -1.02 -3.81
CA ILE A 208 -12.52 -0.73 -4.75
C ILE A 208 -12.75 0.61 -5.44
N ALA A 209 -11.75 1.50 -5.36
CA ALA A 209 -11.66 2.66 -6.22
C ALA A 209 -10.41 2.60 -7.08
N SER A 210 -10.59 2.69 -8.39
CA SER A 210 -9.48 2.74 -9.35
C SER A 210 -9.09 4.20 -9.61
N LEU A 211 -7.83 4.53 -9.34
CA LEU A 211 -7.31 5.87 -9.48
C LEU A 211 -6.37 5.93 -10.69
N THR A 212 -6.52 6.94 -11.53
CA THR A 212 -5.45 7.24 -12.50
C THR A 212 -4.21 7.65 -11.71
N SER A 213 -3.01 7.25 -12.15
CA SER A 213 -1.71 7.58 -11.49
C SER A 213 -1.52 9.09 -11.19
N ALA A 214 -2.39 9.94 -11.72
CA ALA A 214 -2.48 11.38 -11.50
C ALA A 214 -3.17 11.79 -10.18
N LEU A 215 -3.09 10.99 -9.10
CA LEU A 215 -3.51 11.47 -7.78
C LEU A 215 -2.48 12.46 -7.22
N TYR A 216 -2.37 13.64 -7.84
CA TYR A 216 -1.56 14.81 -7.46
C TYR A 216 -0.45 14.50 -6.46
N ILE A 217 0.50 13.66 -6.89
CA ILE A 217 1.69 13.34 -6.11
C ILE A 217 2.66 14.49 -6.34
N ILE A 218 2.70 15.44 -5.43
CA ILE A 218 3.85 16.33 -5.33
C ILE A 218 5.00 15.45 -4.82
N THR A 219 5.92 15.08 -5.71
CA THR A 219 7.23 14.50 -5.36
C THR A 219 8.23 15.60 -5.06
#